data_AF-A0A2E6A3L7-F1
#
_entry.id   AF-A0A2E6A3L7-F1
#
_cell.length_a   1.000
_cell.length_b   1.000
_cell.length_c   1.000
_cell.angle_alpha   90.00
_cell.angle_beta   90.00
_cell.angle_gamma   90.00
#
_symmetry.space_group_name_H-M   'P 1'
#
loop_
_entity.id
_entity.type
_entity.pdbx_description
1 polymer ?
#
loop_
_entity_poly.entity_id
_entity_poly.type
_entity_poly.pdbx_seq_one_letter_code
_entity_poly.pdbx_strand_id
1 'polypeptide(L)'
;MRTVAQAPDQQASGPPGRAAPARERGPEACRGTVPGPGWKTSRQSWRLGGGAVTRRFVIKARSAPTEAAAFRAAVGQGPRVEFLVRILVDALFVAQGHRSDTVVHLVLERSQDFSRVVTFDGGVIGTLPGLTEAALVEAVAGPLDAARALPKDGSLRTDVGVEVRATSFEHFVKELAGAGPLYLLDRRGDDIEGLTDVPDPTFVLTDHTPLPRNAARWLRRLGAQPLALGPTTLFASQCVTLLHSRLDRAAGF
;
A
#
# COMPACT_ATOMS: atom_id res chain seq x y z
N MET A 1 21.16 -64.88 3.80
CA MET A 1 20.33 -66.07 3.53
C MET A 1 18.88 -65.60 3.57
N ARG A 2 18.19 -65.41 2.42
CA ARG A 2 17.32 -66.39 1.70
C ARG A 2 16.27 -66.97 2.68
N THR A 3 14.94 -66.89 2.49
CA THR A 3 14.05 -67.13 1.32
C THR A 3 12.61 -66.73 1.76
N VAL A 4 11.78 -65.95 1.05
CA VAL A 4 10.74 -66.27 0.02
C VAL A 4 9.74 -67.40 0.34
N ALA A 5 8.46 -67.14 -0.01
CA ALA A 5 7.32 -68.04 -0.33
C ALA A 5 6.26 -68.20 0.77
N GLN A 6 4.95 -68.28 0.54
CA GLN A 6 4.03 -68.14 -0.63
C GLN A 6 2.58 -68.15 -0.07
N ALA A 7 1.62 -67.65 -0.85
CA ALA A 7 0.18 -67.70 -0.57
C ALA A 7 -0.43 -69.11 -0.72
N PRO A 8 -1.72 -69.30 -0.35
CA PRO A 8 -2.69 -69.64 -1.40
C PRO A 8 -4.07 -68.94 -1.33
N ASP A 9 -4.61 -68.78 -2.55
CA ASP A 9 -6.00 -68.72 -3.09
C ASP A 9 -7.22 -68.68 -2.15
N GLN A 10 -8.07 -67.64 -2.28
CA GLN A 10 -9.27 -67.49 -3.14
C GLN A 10 -10.55 -68.12 -2.60
N GLN A 11 -11.54 -67.26 -2.32
CA GLN A 11 -12.95 -67.55 -2.57
C GLN A 11 -13.71 -66.25 -2.89
N ALA A 12 -14.46 -66.30 -3.99
CA ALA A 12 -15.21 -65.21 -4.60
C ALA A 12 -16.63 -65.09 -4.04
N SER A 13 -17.12 -63.86 -3.91
CA SER A 13 -18.54 -63.49 -3.89
C SER A 13 -18.64 -62.04 -4.40
N GLY A 14 -19.13 -61.82 -5.62
CA GLY A 14 -20.53 -61.48 -5.89
C GLY A 14 -20.67 -59.97 -6.17
N PRO A 15 -21.17 -59.53 -7.34
CA PRO A 15 -21.06 -58.14 -7.78
C PRO A 15 -22.11 -57.23 -7.10
N PRO A 16 -21.80 -55.94 -6.83
CA PRO A 16 -22.80 -55.01 -6.33
C PRO A 16 -23.78 -54.59 -7.43
N GLY A 17 -25.06 -54.53 -7.05
CA GLY A 17 -26.20 -54.26 -7.91
C GLY A 17 -26.16 -52.89 -8.59
N ARG A 18 -26.65 -52.87 -9.83
CA ARG A 18 -26.90 -51.67 -10.63
C ARG A 18 -28.01 -50.84 -10.00
N ALA A 19 -27.67 -49.65 -9.52
CA ALA A 19 -28.64 -48.59 -9.25
C ALA A 19 -29.11 -47.96 -10.56
N ALA A 20 -30.41 -47.71 -10.66
CA ALA A 20 -31.09 -47.11 -11.80
C ALA A 20 -30.61 -45.67 -12.07
N PRO A 21 -30.66 -45.18 -13.34
CA PRO A 21 -30.30 -43.80 -13.64
C PRO A 21 -31.35 -42.84 -13.07
N ALA A 22 -30.93 -42.01 -12.13
CA ALA A 22 -31.71 -40.86 -11.71
C ALA A 22 -31.83 -39.88 -12.88
N ARG A 23 -33.06 -39.47 -13.18
CA ARG A 23 -33.39 -38.48 -14.22
C ARG A 23 -32.65 -37.17 -13.94
N GLU A 24 -31.68 -36.83 -14.80
CA GLU A 24 -31.09 -35.50 -14.84
C GLU A 24 -32.18 -34.48 -15.21
N ARG A 25 -32.56 -33.66 -14.23
CA ARG A 25 -33.22 -32.39 -14.51
C ARG A 25 -32.12 -31.40 -14.83
N GLY A 26 -32.08 -30.94 -16.09
CA GLY A 26 -31.15 -29.90 -16.52
C GLY A 26 -31.31 -28.62 -15.67
N PRO A 27 -30.26 -27.79 -15.55
CA PRO A 27 -30.36 -26.53 -14.84
C PRO A 27 -31.30 -25.61 -15.63
N GLU A 28 -32.45 -25.34 -15.01
CA GLU A 28 -33.39 -24.31 -15.44
C GLU A 28 -32.67 -22.96 -15.35
N ALA A 29 -32.40 -22.37 -16.51
CA ALA A 29 -31.74 -21.07 -16.63
C ALA A 29 -32.66 -19.98 -16.07
N CYS A 30 -32.51 -19.69 -14.77
CA CYS A 30 -33.02 -18.48 -14.16
C CYS A 30 -32.29 -17.27 -14.76
N ARG A 31 -32.82 -16.75 -15.89
CA ARG A 31 -32.50 -15.42 -16.41
C ARG A 31 -33.12 -14.37 -15.49
N GLY A 32 -32.54 -14.21 -14.30
CA GLY A 32 -32.70 -13.03 -13.47
C GLY A 32 -31.54 -12.09 -13.78
N THR A 33 -31.79 -11.02 -14.52
CA THR A 33 -30.88 -9.88 -14.59
C THR A 33 -30.67 -9.33 -13.18
N VAL A 34 -29.54 -9.63 -12.57
CA VAL A 34 -29.08 -8.92 -11.37
C VAL A 34 -28.74 -7.51 -11.82
N PRO A 35 -29.39 -6.46 -11.29
CA PRO A 35 -28.96 -5.10 -11.58
C PRO A 35 -27.56 -4.96 -10.98
N GLY A 36 -26.56 -4.73 -11.83
CA GLY A 36 -25.22 -4.36 -11.39
C GLY A 36 -25.31 -3.12 -10.47
N PRO A 37 -24.35 -2.91 -9.54
CA PRO A 37 -24.35 -1.73 -8.71
C PRO A 37 -24.31 -0.50 -9.62
N GLY A 38 -25.48 0.12 -9.78
CA GLY A 38 -25.66 1.37 -10.48
C GLY A 38 -25.03 2.46 -9.64
N TRP A 39 -23.71 2.55 -9.69
CA TRP A 39 -23.02 3.77 -9.31
C TRP A 39 -23.50 4.83 -10.28
N LYS A 40 -24.48 5.62 -9.85
CA LYS A 40 -24.65 6.94 -10.44
C LYS A 40 -23.35 7.67 -10.09
N THR A 41 -22.46 7.87 -11.05
CA THR A 41 -21.48 8.96 -10.95
C THR A 41 -22.29 10.24 -10.84
N SER A 42 -22.67 10.60 -9.62
CA SER A 42 -22.92 11.99 -9.32
C SER A 42 -21.57 12.66 -9.46
N ARG A 43 -21.29 13.17 -10.66
CA ARG A 43 -20.33 14.25 -10.85
C ARG A 43 -20.87 15.45 -10.08
N GLN A 44 -20.74 15.42 -8.76
CA GLN A 44 -20.83 16.62 -7.96
C GLN A 44 -19.56 17.39 -8.27
N SER A 45 -19.72 18.35 -9.16
CA SER A 45 -18.69 19.28 -9.59
C SER A 45 -18.34 20.19 -8.42
N TRP A 46 -17.32 19.84 -7.66
CA TRP A 46 -16.57 20.84 -6.90
C TRP A 46 -15.70 21.60 -7.91
N ARG A 47 -16.25 22.67 -8.49
CA ARG A 47 -15.41 23.74 -9.02
C ARG A 47 -15.19 24.73 -7.89
N LEU A 48 -13.99 24.72 -7.33
CA LEU A 48 -13.40 25.87 -6.65
C LEU A 48 -12.03 26.09 -7.28
N GLY A 49 -11.77 27.34 -7.70
CA GLY A 49 -10.53 27.73 -8.36
C GLY A 49 -9.33 27.66 -7.41
N GLY A 50 -8.17 27.32 -7.98
CA GLY A 50 -6.94 26.99 -7.27
C GLY A 50 -6.47 25.60 -7.74
N GLY A 51 -5.19 25.44 -8.08
CA GLY A 51 -4.66 24.10 -8.40
C GLY A 51 -4.98 23.13 -7.26
N ALA A 52 -5.32 21.88 -7.59
CA ALA A 52 -5.64 20.88 -6.57
C ALA A 52 -4.41 20.67 -5.66
N VAL A 53 -4.55 21.01 -4.38
CA VAL A 53 -3.50 20.81 -3.36
C VAL A 53 -3.24 19.32 -3.21
N THR A 54 -1.99 18.88 -3.35
CA THR A 54 -1.61 17.47 -3.25
C THR A 54 -0.92 17.17 -1.92
N ARG A 55 -1.51 16.27 -1.14
CA ARG A 55 -0.98 15.78 0.13
C ARG A 55 -0.03 14.61 -0.13
N ARG A 56 1.24 14.74 0.24
CA ARG A 56 2.25 13.69 0.00
C ARG A 56 2.68 13.04 1.30
N PHE A 57 2.68 11.72 1.33
CA PHE A 57 3.22 10.94 2.46
C PHE A 57 4.41 10.12 1.99
N VAL A 58 5.58 10.35 2.58
CA VAL A 58 6.80 9.60 2.30
C VAL A 58 7.10 8.72 3.51
N ILE A 59 6.94 7.41 3.35
CA ILE A 59 7.18 6.42 4.39
C ILE A 59 8.52 5.77 4.12
N LYS A 60 9.53 6.07 4.95
CA LYS A 60 10.83 5.39 4.91
C LYS A 60 10.73 4.06 5.65
N ALA A 61 10.73 2.95 4.90
CA ALA A 61 10.63 1.59 5.41
C ALA A 61 11.99 0.89 5.30
N ARG A 62 12.85 1.09 6.31
CA ARG A 62 14.26 0.68 6.24
C ARG A 62 14.45 -0.84 6.21
N SER A 63 13.62 -1.57 6.95
CA SER A 63 13.71 -3.03 7.04
C SER A 63 12.94 -3.75 5.93
N ALA A 64 12.07 -3.04 5.22
CA ALA A 64 11.22 -3.60 4.17
C ALA A 64 12.05 -3.95 2.91
N PRO A 65 11.94 -5.19 2.41
CA PRO A 65 12.70 -5.65 1.26
C PRO A 65 12.19 -5.04 -0.05
N THR A 66 13.09 -4.87 -1.01
CA THR A 66 12.76 -4.41 -2.37
C THR A 66 12.39 -5.54 -3.32
N GLU A 67 12.77 -6.78 -3.00
CA GLU A 67 12.46 -7.96 -3.80
C GLU A 67 11.06 -8.48 -3.43
N ALA A 68 10.25 -8.80 -4.45
CA ALA A 68 8.83 -9.07 -4.29
C ALA A 68 8.54 -10.34 -3.49
N ALA A 69 9.27 -11.44 -3.72
CA ALA A 69 9.09 -12.67 -2.96
C ALA A 69 9.48 -12.47 -1.48
N ALA A 70 10.58 -11.77 -1.22
CA ALA A 70 10.98 -11.39 0.13
C ALA A 70 9.97 -10.46 0.80
N PHE A 71 9.35 -9.53 0.07
CA PHE A 71 8.31 -8.64 0.59
C PHE A 71 7.06 -9.42 1.01
N ARG A 72 6.59 -10.36 0.17
CA ARG A 72 5.48 -11.26 0.52
C ARG A 72 5.77 -12.08 1.76
N ALA A 73 6.98 -12.66 1.84
CA ALA A 73 7.39 -13.47 2.98
C ALA A 73 7.60 -12.67 4.28
N ALA A 74 7.62 -11.34 4.22
CA ALA A 74 7.89 -10.49 5.37
C ALA A 74 6.67 -10.24 6.28
N VAL A 75 5.48 -10.70 5.88
CA VAL A 75 4.26 -10.59 6.70
C VAL A 75 4.44 -11.34 8.01
N GLY A 76 4.25 -10.66 9.13
CA GLY A 76 4.45 -11.22 10.47
C GLY A 76 5.91 -11.49 10.85
N GLN A 77 6.87 -11.10 10.00
CA GLN A 77 8.31 -11.26 10.22
C GLN A 77 8.96 -9.93 10.61
N GLY A 78 10.23 -9.93 11.01
CA GLY A 78 10.96 -8.73 11.44
C GLY A 78 10.67 -7.40 10.69
N PRO A 79 10.55 -7.37 9.34
CA PRO A 79 10.21 -6.15 8.60
C PRO A 79 8.77 -5.63 8.73
N ARG A 80 7.85 -6.41 9.30
CA ARG A 80 6.46 -6.03 9.60
C ARG A 80 5.73 -5.30 8.48
N VAL A 81 5.80 -5.83 7.25
CA VAL A 81 5.22 -5.19 6.06
C VAL A 81 3.70 -5.04 6.17
N GLU A 82 3.03 -5.82 7.03
CA GLU A 82 1.61 -5.65 7.32
C GLU A 82 1.26 -4.24 7.85
N PHE A 83 2.15 -3.63 8.65
CA PHE A 83 1.96 -2.26 9.12
C PHE A 83 2.20 -1.23 8.02
N LEU A 84 3.12 -1.53 7.09
CA LEU A 84 3.46 -0.64 5.99
C LEU A 84 2.29 -0.56 5.00
N VAL A 85 1.76 -1.70 4.57
CA VAL A 85 0.68 -1.73 3.57
C VAL A 85 -0.63 -1.19 4.12
N ARG A 86 -0.84 -1.26 5.45
CA ARG A 86 -2.00 -0.64 6.10
C ARG A 86 -2.05 0.87 5.94
N ILE A 87 -0.90 1.53 5.79
CA ILE A 87 -0.82 2.98 5.55
C ILE A 87 -1.54 3.35 4.24
N LEU A 88 -1.52 2.48 3.23
CA LEU A 88 -2.22 2.73 1.96
C LEU A 88 -3.72 2.88 2.17
N VAL A 89 -4.32 2.07 3.06
CA VAL A 89 -5.75 2.16 3.40
C VAL A 89 -6.05 3.51 4.02
N ASP A 90 -5.32 3.84 5.09
CA ASP A 90 -5.60 5.02 5.90
C ASP A 90 -5.24 6.34 5.16
N ALA A 91 -4.36 6.28 4.14
CA ALA A 91 -3.97 7.42 3.31
C ALA A 91 -4.89 7.63 2.09
N LEU A 92 -5.26 6.56 1.39
CA LEU A 92 -5.91 6.68 0.08
C LEU A 92 -7.42 6.52 0.16
N PHE A 93 -7.95 5.75 1.10
CA PHE A 93 -9.35 5.34 1.07
C PHE A 93 -10.22 6.06 2.11
N VAL A 94 -11.46 6.31 1.72
CA VAL A 94 -12.56 6.78 2.58
C VAL A 94 -13.77 5.89 2.36
N ALA A 95 -14.78 5.98 3.23
CA ALA A 95 -15.91 5.05 3.22
C ALA A 95 -16.63 4.91 1.86
N GLN A 96 -16.67 5.97 1.04
CA GLN A 96 -17.37 5.98 -0.25
C GLN A 96 -16.45 6.30 -1.44
N GLY A 97 -15.13 6.10 -1.31
CA GLY A 97 -14.22 6.38 -2.42
C GLY A 97 -12.75 6.41 -2.02
N HIS A 98 -11.99 7.24 -2.73
CA HIS A 98 -10.57 7.48 -2.47
C HIS A 98 -10.26 8.97 -2.54
N ARG A 99 -9.13 9.35 -1.95
CA ARG A 99 -8.59 10.71 -1.97
C ARG A 99 -7.79 10.93 -3.24
N SER A 100 -8.36 11.65 -4.21
CA SER A 100 -7.67 11.98 -5.46
C SER A 100 -6.60 13.06 -5.32
N ASP A 101 -6.51 13.66 -4.14
CA ASP A 101 -5.55 14.69 -3.75
C ASP A 101 -4.41 14.14 -2.88
N THR A 102 -4.26 12.83 -2.77
CA THR A 102 -3.23 12.17 -1.94
C THR A 102 -2.27 11.33 -2.78
N VAL A 103 -0.97 11.46 -2.49
CA VAL A 103 0.07 10.59 -3.03
C VAL A 103 0.85 9.93 -1.89
N VAL A 104 1.05 8.62 -1.96
CA VAL A 104 1.80 7.84 -0.97
C VAL A 104 3.05 7.26 -1.61
N HIS A 105 4.20 7.48 -0.99
CA HIS A 105 5.49 6.97 -1.42
C HIS A 105 6.04 6.02 -0.35
N LEU A 106 6.11 4.73 -0.65
CA LEU A 106 6.76 3.73 0.18
C LEU A 106 8.22 3.59 -0.28
N VAL A 107 9.17 4.03 0.55
CA VAL A 107 10.61 3.95 0.26
C VAL A 107 11.18 2.73 0.95
N LEU A 108 11.38 1.65 0.18
CA LEU A 108 11.88 0.36 0.65
C LEU A 108 13.40 0.33 0.51
N GLU A 109 14.14 0.06 1.60
CA GLU A 109 15.61 0.21 1.61
C GLU A 109 16.38 -1.09 1.82
N ARG A 110 15.72 -2.19 2.20
CA ARG A 110 16.41 -3.46 2.31
C ARG A 110 16.58 -4.05 0.91
N SER A 111 17.68 -3.68 0.27
CA SER A 111 17.99 -4.05 -1.11
C SER A 111 19.38 -4.65 -1.25
N GLN A 112 19.61 -5.35 -2.37
CA GLN A 112 20.94 -5.78 -2.82
C GLN A 112 21.61 -4.73 -3.71
N ASP A 113 20.83 -3.81 -4.30
CA ASP A 113 21.31 -2.81 -5.26
C ASP A 113 20.97 -1.37 -4.82
N PHE A 114 19.74 -0.92 -5.07
CA PHE A 114 19.21 0.41 -4.81
C PHE A 114 17.91 0.31 -4.01
N SER A 115 17.56 1.36 -3.28
CA SER A 115 16.21 1.48 -2.71
C SER A 115 15.17 1.52 -3.83
N ARG A 116 13.93 1.12 -3.51
CA ARG A 116 12.79 1.25 -4.41
C ARG A 116 11.76 2.16 -3.79
N VAL A 117 11.30 3.15 -4.55
CA VAL A 117 10.17 4.01 -4.16
C VAL A 117 8.94 3.52 -4.91
N VAL A 118 7.97 2.96 -4.18
CA VAL A 118 6.67 2.57 -4.72
C VAL A 118 5.68 3.68 -4.44
N THR A 119 5.19 4.33 -5.48
CA THR A 119 4.29 5.48 -5.42
C THR A 119 2.89 5.07 -5.81
N PHE A 120 1.93 5.39 -4.96
CA PHE A 120 0.50 5.29 -5.22
C PHE A 120 -0.06 6.70 -5.33
N ASP A 121 -0.51 7.07 -6.52
CA ASP A 121 -1.08 8.39 -6.80
C ASP A 121 -2.61 8.29 -6.85
N GLY A 122 -3.27 8.83 -5.82
CA GLY A 122 -4.72 8.81 -5.72
C GLY A 122 -5.44 9.51 -6.87
N GLY A 123 -4.80 10.45 -7.57
CA GLY A 123 -5.39 11.14 -8.72
C GLY A 123 -5.53 10.26 -9.97
N VAL A 124 -4.76 9.17 -10.04
CA VAL A 124 -4.74 8.25 -11.20
C VAL A 124 -4.83 6.78 -10.79
N ILE A 125 -5.01 6.48 -9.51
CA ILE A 125 -5.06 5.10 -9.03
C ILE A 125 -6.24 4.35 -9.65
N GLY A 126 -5.92 3.20 -10.24
CA GLY A 126 -6.91 2.28 -10.79
C GLY A 126 -7.56 1.44 -9.70
N THR A 127 -8.05 0.27 -10.09
CA THR A 127 -8.58 -0.71 -9.13
C THR A 127 -7.44 -1.48 -8.48
N LEU A 128 -7.31 -1.36 -7.14
CA LEU A 128 -6.42 -2.23 -6.37
C LEU A 128 -6.97 -3.66 -6.31
N PRO A 129 -6.11 -4.68 -6.09
CA PRO A 129 -6.53 -6.08 -5.94
C PRO A 129 -7.53 -6.33 -4.80
N GLY A 130 -7.60 -5.42 -3.84
CA GLY A 130 -8.47 -5.47 -2.66
C GLY A 130 -7.88 -4.68 -1.49
N LEU A 131 -8.62 -4.61 -0.39
CA LEU A 131 -8.20 -3.92 0.86
C LEU A 131 -7.89 -4.89 2.01
N THR A 132 -7.86 -6.20 1.73
CA THR A 132 -7.33 -7.18 2.69
C THR A 132 -5.82 -7.02 2.78
N GLU A 133 -5.22 -7.41 3.90
CA GLU A 133 -3.77 -7.34 4.07
C GLU A 133 -3.01 -8.04 2.94
N ALA A 134 -3.42 -9.27 2.59
CA ALA A 134 -2.83 -10.03 1.49
C ALA A 134 -2.94 -9.29 0.14
N ALA A 135 -4.09 -8.68 -0.16
CA ALA A 135 -4.29 -7.94 -1.39
C ALA A 135 -3.44 -6.66 -1.45
N LEU A 136 -3.26 -5.98 -0.32
CA LEU A 136 -2.41 -4.79 -0.22
C LEU A 136 -0.92 -5.14 -0.32
N VAL A 137 -0.51 -6.29 0.23
CA VAL A 137 0.83 -6.84 0.02
C VAL A 137 1.09 -7.08 -1.47
N GLU A 138 0.14 -7.69 -2.19
CA GLU A 138 0.27 -7.87 -3.64
C GLU A 138 0.24 -6.54 -4.42
N ALA A 139 -0.51 -5.54 -3.95
CA ALA A 139 -0.52 -4.20 -4.56
C ALA A 139 0.86 -3.54 -4.54
N VAL A 140 1.74 -3.91 -3.60
CA VAL A 140 3.13 -3.45 -3.54
C VAL A 140 4.06 -4.45 -4.24
N ALA A 141 3.93 -5.75 -3.97
CA ALA A 141 4.83 -6.78 -4.47
C ALA A 141 4.74 -6.99 -5.99
N GLY A 142 3.55 -6.87 -6.59
CA GLY A 142 3.36 -7.01 -8.03
C GLY A 142 4.16 -5.98 -8.84
N PRO A 143 4.01 -4.67 -8.57
CA PRO A 143 4.83 -3.63 -9.19
C PRO A 143 6.34 -3.80 -8.95
N LEU A 144 6.75 -4.26 -7.75
CA LEU A 144 8.16 -4.55 -7.47
C LEU A 144 8.72 -5.66 -8.38
N ASP A 145 7.96 -6.73 -8.61
CA ASP A 145 8.38 -7.83 -9.49
C ASP A 145 8.49 -7.38 -10.96
N ALA A 146 7.53 -6.57 -11.43
CA ALA A 146 7.59 -5.95 -12.76
C ALA A 146 8.81 -5.02 -12.91
N ALA A 147 9.20 -4.36 -11.82
CA ALA A 147 10.31 -3.40 -11.77
C ALA A 147 11.66 -4.02 -11.38
N ARG A 148 11.79 -5.35 -11.31
CA ARG A 148 13.00 -6.04 -10.82
C ARG A 148 14.28 -5.65 -11.57
N ALA A 149 14.17 -5.34 -12.87
CA ALA A 149 15.28 -5.05 -13.76
C ALA A 149 15.52 -3.55 -13.99
N LEU A 150 14.91 -2.67 -13.17
CA LEU A 150 15.11 -1.23 -13.31
C LEU A 150 16.59 -0.86 -13.11
N PRO A 151 17.18 -0.09 -14.04
CA PRO A 151 18.51 0.48 -13.83
C PRO A 151 18.43 1.58 -12.76
N LYS A 152 19.61 2.01 -12.27
CA LYS A 152 19.72 3.17 -11.39
C LYS A 152 18.99 4.37 -12.01
N ASP A 153 18.22 5.07 -11.19
CA ASP A 153 17.41 6.24 -11.55
C ASP A 153 16.30 5.94 -12.58
N GLY A 154 16.08 4.66 -12.93
CA GLY A 154 14.99 4.22 -13.78
C GLY A 154 13.64 4.20 -13.06
N SER A 155 12.55 4.28 -13.84
CA SER A 155 11.19 4.18 -13.35
C SER A 155 10.32 3.27 -14.22
N LEU A 156 9.33 2.64 -13.60
CA LEU A 156 8.28 1.87 -14.26
C LEU A 156 6.94 2.30 -13.67
N ARG A 157 6.01 2.69 -14.54
CA ARG A 157 4.63 3.01 -14.14
C ARG A 157 3.71 1.92 -14.66
N THR A 158 2.87 1.40 -13.77
CA THR A 158 1.81 0.44 -14.10
C THR A 158 0.57 1.17 -14.62
N ASP A 159 -0.31 0.41 -15.26
CA ASP A 159 -1.61 0.86 -15.75
C ASP A 159 -2.61 1.21 -14.63
N VAL A 160 -2.37 0.75 -13.41
CA VAL A 160 -3.21 1.01 -12.23
C VAL A 160 -2.74 2.20 -11.38
N GLY A 161 -1.90 3.09 -11.93
CA GLY A 161 -1.48 4.31 -11.25
C GLY A 161 -0.44 4.09 -10.14
N VAL A 162 0.30 2.98 -10.21
CA VAL A 162 1.43 2.70 -9.31
C VAL A 162 2.74 2.90 -10.07
N GLU A 163 3.70 3.59 -9.47
CA GLU A 163 5.03 3.80 -10.04
C GLU A 163 6.11 3.25 -9.13
N VAL A 164 7.08 2.53 -9.69
CA VAL A 164 8.27 2.09 -9.00
C VAL A 164 9.48 2.83 -9.55
N ARG A 165 10.26 3.49 -8.69
CA ARG A 165 11.52 4.18 -9.04
C ARG A 165 12.69 3.53 -8.31
N ALA A 166 13.80 3.32 -9.02
CA ALA A 166 15.07 2.86 -8.43
C ALA A 166 15.92 4.07 -8.02
N THR A 167 15.59 4.66 -6.88
CA THR A 167 16.21 5.90 -6.37
C THR A 167 16.37 5.85 -4.85
N SER A 168 17.34 6.58 -4.31
CA SER A 168 17.54 6.64 -2.85
C SER A 168 16.50 7.53 -2.18
N PHE A 169 16.29 7.29 -0.87
CA PHE A 169 15.45 8.16 -0.05
C PHE A 169 15.88 9.63 -0.12
N GLU A 170 17.18 9.90 0.00
CA GLU A 170 17.70 11.27 0.03
C GLU A 170 17.52 11.98 -1.31
N HIS A 171 17.73 11.27 -2.43
CA HIS A 171 17.53 11.86 -3.76
C HIS A 171 16.04 12.16 -3.96
N PHE A 172 15.18 11.19 -3.65
CA PHE A 172 13.74 11.31 -3.82
C PHE A 172 13.13 12.44 -2.98
N VAL A 173 13.47 12.54 -1.69
CA VAL A 173 12.94 13.62 -0.84
C VAL A 173 13.49 14.98 -1.24
N LYS A 174 14.73 15.06 -1.77
CA LYS A 174 15.27 16.31 -2.31
C LYS A 174 14.49 16.81 -3.52
N GLU A 175 14.02 15.92 -4.39
CA GLU A 175 13.12 16.28 -5.49
C GLU A 175 11.79 16.84 -4.95
N LEU A 176 11.20 16.19 -3.95
CA LEU A 176 9.92 16.60 -3.36
C LEU A 176 10.01 17.92 -2.57
N ALA A 177 11.16 18.21 -1.96
CA ALA A 177 11.37 19.46 -1.21
C ALA A 177 11.21 20.73 -2.08
N GLY A 178 11.31 20.60 -3.41
CA GLY A 178 11.04 21.71 -4.34
C GLY A 178 9.56 21.93 -4.64
N ALA A 179 8.68 20.97 -4.29
CA ALA A 179 7.26 21.00 -4.63
C ALA A 179 6.38 21.67 -3.57
N GLY A 180 6.86 21.80 -2.33
CA GLY A 180 6.08 22.38 -1.23
C GLY A 180 6.74 22.20 0.13
N PRO A 181 6.06 22.62 1.20
CA PRO A 181 6.53 22.49 2.58
C PRO A 181 6.78 21.03 2.96
N LEU A 182 7.92 20.79 3.62
CA LEU A 182 8.36 19.48 4.06
C LEU A 182 8.25 19.37 5.59
N TYR A 183 7.61 18.32 6.08
CA TYR A 183 7.43 18.04 7.49
C TYR A 183 8.07 16.70 7.85
N LEU A 184 8.71 16.64 9.02
CA LEU A 184 9.20 15.42 9.61
C LEU A 184 8.43 15.15 10.91
N LEU A 185 7.76 14.01 11.02
CA LEU A 185 7.09 13.68 12.27
C LEU A 185 8.12 13.46 13.39
N ASP A 186 8.00 14.28 14.44
CA ASP A 186 8.84 14.22 15.63
C ASP A 186 8.00 14.66 16.84
N ARG A 187 8.03 13.87 17.92
CA ARG A 187 7.28 14.17 19.16
C ARG A 187 7.71 15.48 19.83
N ARG A 188 8.85 16.05 19.43
CA ARG A 188 9.36 17.36 19.90
C ARG A 188 9.16 18.47 18.87
N GLY A 189 8.40 18.21 17.81
CA GLY A 189 8.05 19.21 16.80
C GLY A 189 6.97 20.16 17.25
N ASP A 190 6.61 21.07 16.35
CA ASP A 190 5.49 21.99 16.54
C ASP A 190 4.18 21.21 16.55
N ASP A 191 3.19 21.70 17.28
CA ASP A 191 1.91 21.02 17.41
C ASP A 191 1.15 21.02 16.07
N ILE A 192 0.50 19.89 15.73
CA ILE A 192 -0.33 19.72 14.54
C ILE A 192 -1.43 20.78 14.41
N GLU A 193 -1.88 21.39 15.51
CA GLU A 193 -2.84 22.50 15.47
C GLU A 193 -2.32 23.71 14.67
N GLY A 194 -1.00 23.91 14.60
CA GLY A 194 -0.38 24.96 13.77
C GLY A 194 -0.45 24.70 12.26
N LEU A 195 -0.77 23.48 11.83
CA LEU A 195 -0.85 23.10 10.42
C LEU A 195 -2.12 23.68 9.77
N THR A 196 -2.01 24.90 9.24
CA THR A 196 -3.10 25.67 8.61
C THR A 196 -2.68 26.17 7.23
N ASP A 197 -3.59 26.15 6.26
CA ASP A 197 -3.40 26.69 4.90
C ASP A 197 -2.08 26.30 4.22
N VAL A 198 -1.71 25.02 4.34
CA VAL A 198 -0.45 24.52 3.78
C VAL A 198 -0.69 23.94 2.38
N PRO A 199 -0.22 24.61 1.30
CA PRO A 199 -0.32 24.05 -0.04
C PRO A 199 0.71 22.92 -0.20
N ASP A 200 0.30 21.87 -0.90
CA ASP A 200 1.14 20.76 -1.34
C ASP A 200 2.07 20.12 -0.27
N PRO A 201 1.58 19.84 0.96
CA PRO A 201 2.45 19.42 2.05
C PRO A 201 3.03 18.03 1.81
N THR A 202 4.31 17.86 2.15
CA THR A 202 5.00 16.56 2.17
C THR A 202 5.33 16.15 3.60
N PHE A 203 4.74 15.06 4.07
CA PHE A 203 5.01 14.49 5.39
C PHE A 203 5.95 13.29 5.28
N VAL A 204 7.05 13.33 6.01
CA VAL A 204 8.01 12.22 6.12
C VAL A 204 7.77 11.48 7.42
N LEU A 205 7.54 10.18 7.29
CA LEU A 205 7.30 9.24 8.38
C LEU A 205 8.26 8.05 8.25
N THR A 206 8.46 7.34 9.35
CA THR A 206 9.01 5.98 9.33
C THR A 206 7.93 4.97 9.61
N ASP A 207 8.17 3.73 9.21
CA ASP A 207 7.37 2.59 9.67
C ASP A 207 7.63 2.30 11.17
N HIS A 208 7.63 1.03 11.57
CA HIS A 208 7.98 0.60 12.92
C HIS A 208 9.47 0.81 13.27
N THR A 209 10.33 1.06 12.29
CA THR A 209 11.77 1.22 12.46
C THR A 209 12.14 2.69 12.68
N PRO A 210 12.79 3.06 13.81
CA PRO A 210 13.12 4.45 14.09
C PRO A 210 14.00 5.09 13.03
N LEU A 211 13.76 6.38 12.73
CA LEU A 211 14.56 7.16 11.80
C LEU A 211 16.01 7.32 12.32
N PRO A 212 17.03 7.00 11.51
CA PRO A 212 18.42 7.24 11.90
C PRO A 212 18.70 8.72 12.18
N ARG A 213 19.52 9.01 13.19
CA ARG A 213 19.84 10.40 13.60
C ARG A 213 20.45 11.24 12.47
N ASN A 214 21.26 10.62 11.62
CA ASN A 214 21.85 11.27 10.44
C ASN A 214 20.78 11.63 9.39
N ALA A 215 19.83 10.74 9.11
CA ALA A 215 18.72 11.00 8.20
C ALA A 215 17.82 12.12 8.73
N ALA A 216 17.47 12.11 10.02
CA ALA A 216 16.71 13.19 10.65
C ALA A 216 17.43 14.54 10.57
N ARG A 217 18.75 14.56 10.82
CA ARG A 217 19.56 15.79 10.70
C ARG A 217 19.63 16.29 9.25
N TRP A 218 19.75 15.38 8.30
CA TRP A 218 19.76 15.71 6.88
C TRP A 218 18.42 16.33 6.44
N LEU A 219 17.29 15.73 6.81
CA LEU A 219 15.95 16.28 6.55
C LEU A 219 15.78 17.71 7.11
N ARG A 220 16.21 17.94 8.35
CA ARG A 220 16.17 19.29 8.95
C ARG A 220 17.01 20.31 8.18
N ARG A 221 18.19 19.91 7.69
CA ARG A 221 19.03 20.77 6.83
C ARG A 221 18.41 21.03 5.47
N LEU A 222 17.61 20.09 4.96
CA LEU A 222 16.86 20.25 3.73
C LEU A 222 15.65 21.19 3.90
N GLY A 223 15.30 21.58 5.14
CA GLY A 223 14.18 22.46 5.44
C GLY A 223 12.96 21.75 6.03
N ALA A 224 13.07 20.46 6.39
CA ALA A 224 11.97 19.75 7.03
C ALA A 224 11.64 20.32 8.41
N GLN A 225 10.40 20.78 8.58
CA GLN A 225 9.86 21.28 9.85
C GLN A 225 9.43 20.10 10.73
N PRO A 226 9.88 20.01 11.99
CA PRO A 226 9.46 18.95 12.89
C PRO A 226 7.99 19.18 13.30
N LEU A 227 7.16 18.13 13.19
CA LEU A 227 5.72 18.19 13.49
C LEU A 227 5.32 17.10 14.49
N ALA A 228 4.65 17.49 15.57
CA ALA A 228 4.15 16.61 16.62
C ALA A 228 2.65 16.36 16.47
N LEU A 229 2.23 15.11 16.63
CA LEU A 229 0.81 14.70 16.55
C LEU A 229 0.17 14.43 17.93
N GLY A 230 0.93 14.72 18.99
CA GLY A 230 0.54 14.46 20.37
C GLY A 230 1.59 13.68 21.16
N PRO A 231 1.30 13.40 22.44
CA PRO A 231 2.27 12.84 23.37
C PRO A 231 2.51 11.34 23.18
N THR A 232 1.60 10.61 22.52
CA THR A 232 1.69 9.14 22.35
C THR A 232 2.43 8.79 21.05
N THR A 233 3.33 7.80 21.10
CA THR A 233 3.88 7.23 19.86
C THR A 233 2.80 6.40 19.16
N LEU A 234 2.49 6.76 17.92
CA LEU A 234 1.45 6.12 17.12
C LEU A 234 2.08 5.29 15.99
N PHE A 235 1.29 4.36 15.44
CA PHE A 235 1.64 3.75 14.16
C PHE A 235 1.57 4.80 13.04
N ALA A 236 2.40 4.65 12.02
CA ALA A 236 2.43 5.57 10.88
C ALA A 236 1.06 5.72 10.20
N SER A 237 0.27 4.66 10.14
CA SER A 237 -1.08 4.70 9.53
C SER A 237 -2.05 5.57 10.35
N GLN A 238 -1.95 5.54 11.67
CA GLN A 238 -2.70 6.43 12.57
C GLN A 238 -2.25 7.88 12.43
N CYS A 239 -0.93 8.12 12.29
CA CYS A 239 -0.39 9.45 12.02
C CYS A 239 -0.99 10.05 10.74
N VAL A 240 -1.09 9.26 9.67
CA VAL A 240 -1.71 9.67 8.41
C VAL A 240 -3.17 10.06 8.61
N THR A 241 -3.93 9.28 9.38
CA THR A 241 -5.34 9.58 9.67
C THR A 241 -5.48 10.93 10.40
N LEU A 242 -4.62 11.21 11.38
CA LEU A 242 -4.63 12.49 12.10
C LEU A 242 -4.25 13.67 11.20
N LEU A 243 -3.25 13.50 10.34
CA LEU A 243 -2.85 14.51 9.36
C LEU A 243 -3.99 14.82 8.38
N HIS A 244 -4.66 13.79 7.87
CA HIS A 244 -5.84 13.97 7.03
C HIS A 244 -6.95 14.71 7.74
N SER A 245 -7.29 14.30 8.96
CA SER A 245 -8.31 14.98 9.78
C SER A 245 -7.98 16.46 9.97
N ARG A 246 -6.71 16.79 10.28
CA ARG A 246 -6.29 18.18 10.47
C ARG A 246 -6.39 19.00 9.19
N LEU A 247 -5.91 18.46 8.06
CA LEU A 247 -5.94 19.13 6.77
C LEU A 247 -7.37 19.31 6.24
N ASP A 248 -8.24 18.30 6.43
CA ASP A 248 -9.65 18.40 6.09
C ASP A 248 -10.34 19.51 6.91
N ARG A 249 -10.02 19.64 8.21
CA ARG A 249 -10.52 20.73 9.05
C ARG A 249 -9.97 22.10 8.64
N ALA A 250 -8.71 22.18 8.23
CA ALA A 250 -8.10 23.42 7.74
C ALA A 250 -8.71 23.88 6.42
N ALA A 251 -9.05 22.94 5.53
CA ALA A 251 -9.69 23.23 4.23
C ALA A 251 -11.15 23.72 4.34
N GLY A 252 -11.69 23.85 5.56
CA GLY A 252 -13.03 24.37 5.79
C GLY A 252 -14.10 23.31 5.66
N PHE A 253 -14.11 22.36 6.60
CA PHE A 253 -15.27 21.50 6.89
C PHE A 253 -16.60 22.26 6.75
#